data_AF-A0A2A5BU37-F1
#
_entry.id   AF-A0A2A5BU37-F1
#
_cell.length_a   1.000
_cell.length_b   1.000
_cell.length_c   1.000
_cell.angle_alpha   90.00
_cell.angle_beta   90.00
_cell.angle_gamma   90.00
#
_symmetry.space_group_name_H-M   'P 1'
#
loop_
_entity.id
_entity.type
_entity.pdbx_description
1 polymer ?
#
loop_
_entity_poly.entity_id
_entity_poly.type
_entity_poly.pdbx_seq_one_letter_code
_entity_poly.pdbx_strand_id
1 'polypeptide(L)'
;MQAQSFMAYVNLRKQPSLPLTIVGVVVILLAIASYLTDQRLSGIFDWLQQVFGWGYALIYGVLLAIALVAWSRLADGHETKYWLEVGQQAAGGIATLSLTFTLLGISLGIGSLADKTIDPQSIQMIIQDLTKHFSTAFMTTVVGLPTANILRAAISL
;
A
#
# COMPACT_ATOMS: atom_id res chain seq x y z
N MET A 1 15.10 18.35 -47.50
CA MET A 1 15.15 19.00 -46.18
C MET A 1 13.76 19.20 -45.56
N GLN A 2 12.77 18.33 -45.85
CA GLN A 2 11.35 18.55 -45.51
C GLN A 2 10.67 17.32 -44.86
N ALA A 3 11.41 16.21 -44.68
CA ALA A 3 10.92 14.98 -44.05
C ALA A 3 11.24 14.91 -42.54
N GLN A 4 12.25 15.65 -42.07
CA GLN A 4 12.61 15.68 -40.64
C GLN A 4 11.66 16.54 -39.80
N SER A 5 10.96 17.49 -40.41
CA SER A 5 9.97 18.35 -39.74
C SER A 5 8.60 17.67 -39.54
N PHE A 6 8.28 16.60 -40.28
CA PHE A 6 7.03 15.85 -40.10
C PHE A 6 7.11 14.83 -38.95
N MET A 7 8.28 14.24 -38.73
CA MET A 7 8.55 13.36 -37.58
C MET A 7 8.50 14.10 -36.22
N ALA A 8 8.64 15.43 -36.20
CA ALA A 8 8.56 16.22 -34.98
C ALA A 8 7.10 16.47 -34.50
N TYR A 9 6.10 16.31 -35.37
CA TYR A 9 4.69 16.52 -35.01
C TYR A 9 3.99 15.28 -34.45
N VAL A 10 4.60 14.09 -34.57
CA VAL A 10 4.03 12.84 -34.04
C VAL A 10 4.30 12.68 -32.54
N ASN A 11 5.13 13.54 -31.94
CA ASN A 11 5.53 13.46 -30.53
C ASN A 11 4.69 14.35 -29.60
N LEU A 12 3.39 14.48 -29.88
CA LEU A 12 2.41 15.19 -29.05
C LEU A 12 1.50 14.24 -28.26
N ARG A 13 1.95 13.01 -27.94
CA ARG A 13 1.44 12.36 -26.72
C ARG A 13 2.11 13.03 -25.54
N LYS A 14 1.58 14.21 -25.17
CA LYS A 14 1.59 14.64 -23.77
C LYS A 14 0.84 13.53 -23.02
N GLN A 15 1.59 12.53 -22.58
CA GLN A 15 1.12 11.54 -21.65
C GLN A 15 0.52 12.33 -20.48
N PRO A 16 -0.74 12.07 -20.07
CA PRO A 16 -1.26 12.70 -18.86
C PRO A 16 -0.22 12.41 -17.78
N SER A 17 0.21 13.44 -17.04
CA SER A 17 1.21 13.29 -15.99
C SER A 17 0.77 12.09 -15.15
N LEU A 18 1.54 10.99 -15.19
CA LEU A 18 1.19 9.72 -14.55
C LEU A 18 0.64 9.86 -13.12
N PRO A 19 1.09 10.82 -12.27
CA PRO A 19 0.46 11.08 -10.97
C PRO A 19 -1.05 11.39 -11.05
N LEU A 20 -1.51 12.12 -12.07
CA LEU A 20 -2.93 12.43 -12.26
C LEU A 20 -3.74 11.17 -12.58
N THR A 21 -3.18 10.26 -13.37
CA THR A 21 -3.80 8.97 -13.67
C THR A 21 -3.87 8.08 -12.44
N ILE A 22 -2.80 8.04 -11.63
CA ILE A 22 -2.76 7.28 -10.38
C ILE A 22 -3.82 7.81 -9.40
N VAL A 23 -3.87 9.13 -9.18
CA VAL A 23 -4.88 9.74 -8.31
C VAL A 23 -6.29 9.45 -8.81
N GLY A 24 -6.52 9.55 -10.12
CA GLY A 24 -7.80 9.21 -10.74
C GLY A 24 -8.21 7.75 -10.47
N VAL A 25 -7.29 6.79 -10.66
CA VAL A 25 -7.54 5.38 -10.37
C VAL A 25 -7.86 5.16 -8.89
N VAL A 26 -7.09 5.79 -7.98
CA VAL A 26 -7.34 5.69 -6.53
C VAL A 26 -8.74 6.22 -6.17
N VAL A 27 -9.14 7.37 -6.71
CA VAL A 27 -10.47 7.96 -6.48
C VAL A 27 -11.58 7.05 -7.01
N ILE A 28 -11.41 6.47 -8.20
CA ILE A 28 -12.38 5.54 -8.79
C ILE A 28 -12.52 4.28 -7.93
N LEU A 29 -11.41 3.70 -7.49
CA LEU A 29 -11.43 2.52 -6.62
C LEU A 29 -12.11 2.82 -5.28
N LEU A 30 -11.85 3.99 -4.68
CA LEU A 30 -12.53 4.42 -3.45
C LEU A 30 -14.03 4.62 -3.66
N ALA A 31 -14.45 5.17 -4.80
CA ALA A 31 -15.86 5.33 -5.14
C ALA A 31 -16.56 3.97 -5.30
N ILE A 32 -15.92 3.02 -6.00
CA ILE A 32 -16.43 1.64 -6.14
C ILE A 32 -16.54 0.97 -4.77
N ALA A 33 -15.51 1.09 -3.92
CA ALA A 33 -15.53 0.55 -2.57
C ALA A 33 -16.67 1.15 -1.72
N SER A 34 -16.86 2.46 -1.79
CA SER A 34 -17.97 3.15 -1.09
C SER A 34 -19.33 2.66 -1.58
N TYR A 35 -19.51 2.48 -2.89
CA TYR A 35 -20.75 1.96 -3.47
C TYR A 35 -21.03 0.51 -3.05
N LEU A 36 -20.03 -0.37 -3.10
CA LEU A 36 -20.21 -1.79 -2.78
C LEU A 36 -20.40 -2.05 -1.29
N THR A 37 -19.78 -1.24 -0.42
CA THR A 37 -19.82 -1.43 1.03
C THR A 37 -20.98 -0.68 1.69
N ASP A 38 -21.71 0.14 0.91
CA ASP A 38 -22.74 1.08 1.38
C ASP A 38 -22.26 1.98 2.53
N GLN A 39 -20.94 2.21 2.59
CA GLN A 39 -20.29 3.02 3.60
C GLN A 39 -19.88 4.36 3.02
N ARG A 40 -20.04 5.40 3.84
CA ARG A 40 -19.43 6.71 3.57
C ARG A 40 -17.91 6.59 3.58
N LEU A 41 -17.25 7.49 2.86
CA LEU A 41 -15.78 7.52 2.76
C LEU A 41 -15.10 7.51 4.14
N SER A 42 -15.67 8.22 5.12
CA SER A 42 -15.18 8.23 6.51
C SER A 42 -15.19 6.83 7.14
N GLY A 43 -16.24 6.03 6.91
CA GLY A 43 -16.34 4.67 7.44
C GLY A 43 -15.27 3.74 6.86
N ILE A 44 -14.90 3.93 5.59
CA ILE A 44 -13.80 3.18 4.97
C ILE A 44 -12.47 3.54 5.65
N PHE A 45 -12.23 4.81 5.96
CA PHE A 45 -11.03 5.24 6.68
C PHE A 45 -11.01 4.73 8.12
N ASP A 46 -12.15 4.72 8.82
CA ASP A 46 -12.28 4.16 10.16
C ASP A 46 -11.98 2.65 10.15
N TRP A 47 -12.50 1.92 9.17
CA TRP A 47 -12.21 0.50 8.98
C TRP A 47 -10.73 0.26 8.64
N LEU A 48 -10.16 1.05 7.73
CA LEU A 48 -8.74 0.96 7.37
C LEU A 48 -7.85 1.21 8.60
N GLN A 49 -8.21 2.19 9.42
CA GLN A 49 -7.53 2.46 10.69
C GLN A 49 -7.66 1.28 11.65
N GLN A 50 -8.85 0.69 11.80
CA GLN A 50 -9.08 -0.43 12.70
C GLN A 50 -8.33 -1.69 12.25
N VAL A 51 -8.23 -1.92 10.95
CA VAL A 51 -7.57 -3.10 10.39
C VAL A 51 -6.05 -2.94 10.35
N PHE A 52 -5.53 -1.82 9.83
CA PHE A 52 -4.09 -1.65 9.59
C PHE A 52 -3.37 -0.92 10.71
N GLY A 53 -4.05 -0.03 11.44
CA GLY A 53 -3.42 0.89 12.39
C GLY A 53 -2.73 2.07 11.70
N TRP A 54 -2.71 3.23 12.40
CA TRP A 54 -2.17 4.49 11.86
C TRP A 54 -0.69 4.40 11.47
N GLY A 55 0.13 3.72 12.28
CA GLY A 55 1.58 3.63 12.04
C GLY A 55 1.90 2.90 10.75
N TYR A 56 1.24 1.76 10.51
CA TYR A 56 1.41 1.01 9.26
C TYR A 56 0.91 1.81 8.07
N ALA A 57 -0.32 2.32 8.15
CA ALA A 57 -0.97 3.00 7.02
C ALA A 57 -0.17 4.23 6.53
N LEU A 58 0.40 5.02 7.45
CA LEU A 58 1.21 6.19 7.11
C LEU A 58 2.51 5.82 6.41
N ILE A 59 3.31 4.92 7.02
CA ILE A 59 4.61 4.55 6.44
C ILE A 59 4.41 3.81 5.12
N TYR A 60 3.42 2.91 5.06
CA TYR A 60 3.03 2.21 3.85
C TYR A 60 2.63 3.20 2.74
N GLY A 61 1.78 4.19 3.05
CA GLY A 61 1.35 5.20 2.09
C GLY A 61 2.51 6.02 1.53
N VAL A 62 3.46 6.42 2.38
CA VAL A 62 4.67 7.15 1.95
C VAL A 62 5.53 6.29 1.03
N LEU A 63 5.82 5.04 1.41
CA LEU A 63 6.62 4.13 0.59
C LEU A 63 5.95 3.82 -0.74
N LEU A 64 4.63 3.61 -0.73
CA LEU A 64 3.84 3.39 -1.94
C LEU A 64 3.92 4.62 -2.87
N ALA A 65 3.77 5.83 -2.33
CA ALA A 65 3.91 7.05 -3.10
C ALA A 65 5.31 7.20 -3.73
N ILE A 66 6.37 6.91 -2.97
CA ILE A 66 7.76 6.93 -3.49
C ILE A 66 7.93 5.93 -4.64
N ALA A 67 7.44 4.69 -4.47
CA ALA A 67 7.53 3.67 -5.51
C ALA A 67 6.78 4.06 -6.79
N LEU A 68 5.59 4.66 -6.65
CA LEU A 68 4.79 5.16 -7.77
C LEU A 68 5.40 6.39 -8.46
N VAL A 69 6.06 7.27 -7.72
CA VAL A 69 6.84 8.37 -8.33
C VAL A 69 8.04 7.83 -9.07
N ALA A 70 8.78 6.88 -8.48
CA ALA A 70 9.90 6.23 -9.14
C ALA A 70 9.49 5.54 -10.45
N TRP A 71 8.36 4.84 -10.45
CA TRP A 71 7.72 4.32 -11.65
C TRP A 71 7.57 5.38 -12.74
N SER A 72 6.94 6.51 -12.38
CA SER A 72 6.64 7.55 -13.35
C SER A 72 7.91 8.15 -13.97
N ARG A 73 8.95 8.34 -13.16
CA ARG A 73 10.23 8.89 -13.60
C ARG A 73 11.00 7.93 -14.49
N LEU A 74 10.88 6.62 -14.24
CA LEU A 74 11.41 5.58 -15.12
C LEU A 74 10.73 5.59 -16.49
N ALA A 75 9.41 5.73 -16.53
CA ALA A 75 8.65 5.82 -17.78
C ALA A 75 9.02 7.06 -18.60
N ASP A 76 9.36 8.17 -17.94
CA ASP A 76 9.83 9.41 -18.57
C ASP A 76 11.33 9.36 -19.01
N GLY A 77 12.03 8.23 -18.76
CA GLY A 77 13.42 8.03 -19.16
C GLY A 77 14.45 8.89 -18.38
N HIS A 78 14.06 9.50 -17.27
CA HIS A 78 14.95 10.33 -16.46
C HIS A 78 15.75 9.47 -15.48
N GLU A 79 17.09 9.63 -15.46
CA GLU A 79 18.02 9.02 -14.49
C GLU A 79 17.66 7.58 -14.09
N THR A 80 17.50 6.71 -15.10
CA THR A 80 16.90 5.38 -14.97
C THR A 80 17.51 4.55 -13.84
N LYS A 81 18.82 4.63 -13.63
CA LYS A 81 19.49 3.87 -12.56
C LYS A 81 19.09 4.34 -11.16
N TYR A 82 19.03 5.66 -10.93
CA TYR A 82 18.67 6.21 -9.63
C TYR A 82 17.22 5.88 -9.27
N TRP A 83 16.28 6.11 -10.19
CA TRP A 83 14.87 5.83 -9.94
C TRP A 83 14.55 4.34 -9.85
N LEU A 84 15.29 3.48 -10.55
CA LEU A 84 15.22 2.03 -10.37
C LEU A 84 15.60 1.63 -8.94
N GLU A 85 16.74 2.12 -8.43
CA GLU A 85 17.18 1.82 -7.07
C GLU A 85 16.19 2.36 -6.02
N VAL A 86 15.71 3.59 -6.18
CA VAL A 86 14.71 4.19 -5.28
C VAL A 86 13.42 3.38 -5.25
N GLY A 87 12.90 2.99 -6.41
CA GLY A 87 11.70 2.19 -6.51
C GLY A 87 11.84 0.81 -5.88
N GLN A 88 12.96 0.11 -6.16
CA GLN A 88 13.23 -1.21 -5.60
C GLN A 88 13.41 -1.15 -4.06
N GLN A 89 14.06 -0.11 -3.55
CA GLN A 89 14.19 0.13 -2.11
C GLN A 89 12.86 0.45 -1.45
N ALA A 90 12.00 1.26 -2.09
CA ALA A 90 10.67 1.55 -1.57
C ALA A 90 9.81 0.28 -1.50
N ALA A 91 9.82 -0.55 -2.55
CA ALA A 91 9.11 -1.82 -2.55
C ALA A 91 9.68 -2.82 -1.53
N GLY A 92 11.01 -2.86 -1.35
CA GLY A 92 11.66 -3.59 -0.28
C GLY A 92 11.23 -3.11 1.11
N GLY A 93 11.16 -1.80 1.31
CA GLY A 93 10.66 -1.17 2.52
C GLY A 93 9.23 -1.58 2.85
N ILE A 94 8.33 -1.67 1.85
CA ILE A 94 6.95 -2.15 2.03
C ILE A 94 6.97 -3.59 2.55
N ALA A 95 7.76 -4.48 1.94
CA ALA A 95 7.83 -5.86 2.37
C ALA A 95 8.34 -5.99 3.82
N THR A 96 9.39 -5.26 4.18
CA THR A 96 9.93 -5.23 5.55
C THR A 96 8.92 -4.67 6.53
N LEU A 97 8.27 -3.53 6.20
CA LEU A 97 7.26 -2.92 7.05
C LEU A 97 6.10 -3.89 7.34
N SER A 98 5.60 -4.58 6.32
CA SER A 98 4.56 -5.59 6.46
C SER A 98 4.96 -6.70 7.40
N LEU A 99 6.16 -7.27 7.24
CA LEU A 99 6.67 -8.31 8.14
C LEU A 99 6.82 -7.80 9.57
N THR A 100 7.37 -6.60 9.76
CA THR A 100 7.54 -6.00 11.10
C THR A 100 6.20 -5.78 11.79
N PHE A 101 5.20 -5.23 11.10
CA PHE A 101 3.88 -5.00 11.69
C PHE A 101 3.09 -6.30 11.90
N THR A 102 3.31 -7.32 11.07
CA THR A 102 2.78 -8.66 11.33
C THR A 102 3.36 -9.26 12.61
N LEU A 103 4.68 -9.20 12.78
CA LEU A 103 5.33 -9.67 13.99
C LEU A 103 4.90 -8.87 15.23
N LEU A 104 4.76 -7.55 15.09
CA LEU A 104 4.25 -6.68 16.15
C LEU A 104 2.83 -7.06 16.55
N GLY A 105 1.92 -7.23 15.58
CA GLY A 105 0.53 -7.59 15.85
C GLY A 105 0.42 -8.96 16.51
N ILE A 106 1.19 -9.96 16.06
CA ILE A 106 1.25 -11.27 16.72
C ILE A 106 1.82 -11.14 18.15
N SER A 107 2.89 -10.37 18.33
CA SER A 107 3.51 -10.18 19.65
C SER A 107 2.57 -9.49 20.64
N LEU A 108 1.84 -8.45 20.23
CA LEU A 108 0.82 -7.80 21.04
C LEU A 108 -0.36 -8.75 21.34
N GLY A 109 -0.77 -9.55 20.35
CA GLY A 109 -1.78 -10.57 20.53
C GLY A 109 -1.40 -11.58 21.61
N ILE A 110 -0.20 -12.15 21.53
CA ILE A 110 0.32 -13.10 22.53
C ILE A 110 0.50 -12.43 23.90
N GLY A 111 1.05 -11.20 23.93
CA GLY A 111 1.20 -10.42 25.16
C GLY A 111 -0.12 -10.22 25.89
N SER A 112 -1.22 -9.98 25.16
CA SER A 112 -2.54 -9.82 25.74
C SER A 112 -3.10 -11.07 26.44
N LEU A 113 -2.61 -12.28 26.09
CA LEU A 113 -2.96 -13.50 26.83
C LEU A 113 -2.18 -13.61 28.14
N ALA A 114 -0.93 -13.14 28.18
CA ALA A 114 -0.07 -13.29 29.34
C ALA A 114 -0.61 -12.54 30.57
N ASP A 115 -1.33 -11.43 30.34
CA ASP A 115 -1.88 -10.59 31.41
C ASP A 115 -3.31 -10.98 31.86
N LYS A 116 -3.96 -11.95 31.22
CA LYS A 116 -5.37 -12.31 31.51
C LYS A 116 -5.49 -13.65 32.21
N THR A 117 -6.15 -13.68 33.36
CA THR A 117 -6.59 -14.93 34.01
C THR A 117 -7.66 -15.60 33.13
N ILE A 118 -7.36 -16.82 32.68
CA ILE A 118 -8.26 -17.60 31.83
C ILE A 118 -9.29 -18.28 32.71
N ASP A 119 -10.53 -17.79 32.65
CA ASP A 119 -11.71 -18.36 33.31
C ASP A 119 -12.90 -18.30 32.32
N PRO A 120 -13.92 -19.17 32.39
CA PRO A 120 -14.98 -19.23 31.38
C PRO A 120 -15.69 -17.90 31.09
N GLN A 121 -15.69 -16.96 32.04
CA GLN A 121 -16.26 -15.62 31.86
C GLN A 121 -15.37 -14.67 31.01
N SER A 122 -14.05 -14.89 30.96
CA SER A 122 -13.09 -14.03 30.25
C SER A 122 -12.76 -14.50 28.83
N ILE A 123 -13.07 -15.76 28.48
CA ILE A 123 -12.71 -16.39 27.18
C ILE A 123 -13.27 -15.61 25.98
N GLN A 124 -14.54 -15.18 26.02
CA GLN A 124 -15.16 -14.45 24.90
C GLN A 124 -14.41 -13.14 24.59
N MET A 125 -14.02 -12.40 25.64
CA MET A 125 -13.26 -11.15 25.50
C MET A 125 -11.84 -11.42 25.02
N ILE A 126 -11.20 -12.48 25.51
CA ILE A 126 -9.85 -12.89 25.07
C ILE A 126 -9.85 -13.21 23.57
N ILE A 127 -10.83 -13.98 23.08
CA ILE A 127 -10.95 -14.33 21.66
C ILE A 127 -11.15 -13.07 20.80
N GLN A 128 -12.01 -12.14 21.22
CA GLN A 128 -12.23 -10.89 20.48
C GLN A 128 -10.97 -10.03 20.37
N ASP A 129 -10.22 -9.87 21.47
CA ASP A 129 -8.99 -9.07 21.48
C ASP A 129 -7.88 -9.73 20.65
N LEU A 130 -7.72 -11.06 20.76
CA LEU A 130 -6.83 -11.84 19.91
C LEU A 130 -7.16 -11.68 18.42
N THR A 131 -8.44 -11.78 18.09
CA THR A 131 -8.91 -11.66 16.71
C THR A 131 -8.56 -10.29 16.13
N LYS A 132 -8.65 -9.21 16.92
CA LYS A 132 -8.23 -7.87 16.47
C LYS A 132 -6.73 -7.80 16.17
N HIS A 133 -5.89 -8.23 17.12
CA HIS A 133 -4.43 -8.19 16.95
C HIS A 133 -3.95 -9.05 15.79
N PHE A 134 -4.50 -10.25 15.64
CA PHE A 134 -4.19 -11.16 14.54
C PHE A 134 -4.76 -10.68 13.21
N SER A 135 -5.96 -10.09 13.18
CA SER A 135 -6.52 -9.50 11.96
C SER A 135 -5.59 -8.41 11.42
N THR A 136 -5.12 -7.50 12.28
CA THR A 136 -4.12 -6.49 11.87
C THR A 136 -2.85 -7.14 11.37
N ALA A 137 -2.31 -8.10 12.12
CA ALA A 137 -1.07 -8.78 11.74
C ALA A 137 -1.15 -9.48 10.38
N PHE A 138 -2.26 -10.17 10.09
CA PHE A 138 -2.41 -10.88 8.84
C PHE A 138 -2.71 -9.93 7.68
N MET A 139 -3.52 -8.89 7.88
CA MET A 139 -3.88 -7.96 6.80
C MET A 139 -2.70 -7.13 6.30
N THR A 140 -1.74 -6.76 7.18
CA THR A 140 -0.53 -6.03 6.76
C THR A 140 0.35 -6.83 5.79
N THR A 141 0.43 -8.14 5.94
CA THR A 141 1.19 -9.01 5.02
C THR A 141 0.38 -9.42 3.79
N VAL A 142 -0.90 -9.74 3.97
CA VAL A 142 -1.81 -10.09 2.86
C VAL A 142 -1.88 -8.96 1.83
N VAL A 143 -1.86 -7.70 2.25
CA VAL A 143 -1.85 -6.57 1.32
C VAL A 143 -0.43 -6.16 0.94
N GLY A 144 0.48 -6.04 1.91
CA GLY A 144 1.75 -5.40 1.64
C GLY A 144 2.76 -6.27 0.88
N LEU A 145 2.81 -7.58 1.09
CA LEU A 145 3.74 -8.45 0.34
C LEU A 145 3.37 -8.56 -1.14
N PRO A 146 2.09 -8.79 -1.53
CA PRO A 146 1.70 -8.71 -2.93
C PRO A 146 1.98 -7.34 -3.54
N THR A 147 1.69 -6.26 -2.81
CA THR A 147 1.97 -4.89 -3.29
C THR A 147 3.46 -4.69 -3.55
N ALA A 148 4.33 -5.09 -2.62
CA ALA A 148 5.78 -5.02 -2.81
C ALA A 148 6.23 -5.79 -4.06
N ASN A 149 5.74 -7.01 -4.26
CA ASN A 149 6.12 -7.83 -5.43
C ASN A 149 5.61 -7.24 -6.74
N ILE A 150 4.38 -6.74 -6.78
CA ILE A 150 3.81 -6.06 -7.95
C ILE A 150 4.67 -4.84 -8.28
N LEU A 151 4.97 -3.99 -7.29
CA LEU A 151 5.81 -2.81 -7.50
C LEU A 151 7.20 -3.18 -8.01
N ARG A 152 7.86 -4.18 -7.44
CA ARG A 152 9.18 -4.64 -7.90
C ARG A 152 9.16 -5.11 -9.34
N ALA A 153 8.24 -6.01 -9.67
CA ALA A 153 8.12 -6.60 -11.00
C ALA A 153 7.87 -5.52 -12.03
N ALA A 154 6.98 -4.61 -11.68
CA ALA A 154 6.60 -3.55 -12.52
C ALA A 154 7.83 -2.58 -12.68
N ILE A 155 8.54 -2.18 -11.61
CA ILE A 155 9.67 -1.22 -11.68
C ILE A 155 10.82 -1.76 -12.52
N SER A 156 10.92 -3.09 -12.63
CA SER A 156 11.91 -3.78 -13.45
C SER A 156 11.51 -4.00 -14.92
N LEU A 157 10.30 -3.61 -15.34
CA LEU A 157 9.83 -3.66 -16.73
C LEU A 157 10.30 -2.44 -17.52
#